data_AF-A0A529FHJ7-F1
#
_entry.id   AF-A0A529FHJ7-F1
#
_cell.length_a   1.000
_cell.length_b   1.000
_cell.length_c   1.000
_cell.angle_alpha   90.00
_cell.angle_beta   90.00
_cell.angle_gamma   90.00
#
_symmetry.space_group_name_H-M   'P 1'
#
loop_
_entity.id
_entity.type
_entity.pdbx_description
1 polymer ?
#
loop_
_entity_poly.entity_id
_entity_poly.type
_entity_poly.pdbx_seq_one_letter_code
_entity_poly.pdbx_strand_id
1 'polypeptide(L)'
;IVVGKSTVPVGTCEKIKAKIAETLKARGREDLAFDVASNPEFLKEGSAVADCMKPDRIIVGTSSEDTEAVMRELYAPFNRNHEKMIVMDVRSAEFTKYAANCMLATKISFMNEMANLAEQLGADIEEVRKGIGSDPRIGYHFIYPGLGYGGSCFPKDVRALIKTAEGVKFDAKLLRAVEE
;
A
#
# COMPACT_ATOMS: atom_id res chain seq x y z
N ILE A 1 9.34 10.24 -18.15
CA ILE A 1 8.68 10.01 -16.84
C ILE A 1 9.33 8.79 -16.19
N VAL A 2 9.76 8.90 -14.94
CA VAL A 2 10.26 7.78 -14.12
C VAL A 2 9.17 7.41 -13.12
N VAL A 3 8.83 6.12 -13.02
CA VAL A 3 7.72 5.66 -12.18
C VAL A 3 8.25 4.76 -11.05
N GLY A 4 8.12 5.24 -9.81
CA GLY A 4 8.37 4.45 -8.61
C GLY A 4 7.22 3.47 -8.35
N LYS A 5 7.41 2.21 -8.74
CA LYS A 5 6.42 1.13 -8.51
C LYS A 5 6.70 0.32 -7.23
N SER A 6 7.97 0.22 -6.84
CA SER A 6 8.40 -0.47 -5.63
C SER A 6 7.74 0.14 -4.39
N THR A 7 7.50 -0.69 -3.38
CA THR A 7 7.10 -0.19 -2.06
C THR A 7 8.29 0.50 -1.43
N VAL A 8 8.22 1.82 -1.31
CA VAL A 8 9.31 2.67 -0.83
C VAL A 8 8.80 3.66 0.21
N PRO A 9 9.58 3.99 1.26
CA PRO A 9 9.18 4.97 2.27
C PRO A 9 8.80 6.32 1.66
N VAL A 10 7.93 7.05 2.36
CA VAL A 10 7.46 8.38 1.95
C VAL A 10 8.65 9.32 1.73
N GLY A 11 8.62 10.05 0.61
CA GLY A 11 9.68 10.95 0.15
C GLY A 11 10.77 10.28 -0.69
N THR A 12 10.66 8.99 -1.00
CA THR A 12 11.65 8.31 -1.85
C THR A 12 11.66 8.84 -3.27
N CYS A 13 10.50 9.07 -3.87
CA CYS A 13 10.41 9.65 -5.21
C CYS A 13 11.03 11.06 -5.29
N GLU A 14 10.94 11.86 -4.22
CA GLU A 14 11.62 13.16 -4.14
C GLU A 14 13.14 13.00 -4.12
N LYS A 15 13.66 12.03 -3.36
CA LYS A 15 15.10 11.70 -3.34
C LYS A 15 15.58 11.22 -4.71
N ILE A 16 14.78 10.41 -5.40
CA ILE A 16 15.06 9.97 -6.77
C ILE A 16 15.10 11.19 -7.71
N LYS A 17 14.11 12.08 -7.62
CA LYS A 17 14.05 13.30 -8.44
C LYS A 17 15.28 14.17 -8.22
N ALA A 18 15.65 14.41 -6.96
CA ALA A 18 16.86 15.16 -6.61
C ALA A 18 18.13 14.49 -7.15
N LYS A 19 18.25 13.17 -7.04
CA LYS A 19 19.44 12.44 -7.51
C LYS A 19 19.60 12.47 -9.03
N ILE A 20 18.50 12.34 -9.77
CA ILE A 20 18.50 12.47 -11.22
C ILE A 20 18.91 13.90 -11.61
N ALA A 21 18.33 14.92 -10.99
CA ALA A 21 18.67 16.32 -11.27
C ALA A 21 20.15 16.63 -11.00
N GLU A 22 20.68 16.20 -9.86
CA GLU A 22 22.11 16.32 -9.51
C GLU A 22 23.00 15.67 -10.59
N THR A 23 22.63 14.48 -11.06
CA THR A 23 23.39 13.71 -12.04
C THR A 23 23.36 14.37 -13.43
N LEU A 24 22.22 14.92 -13.84
CA LEU A 24 22.08 15.66 -15.09
C LEU A 24 22.92 16.94 -15.07
N LYS A 25 22.87 17.68 -13.96
CA LYS A 25 23.69 18.87 -13.75
C LYS A 25 25.19 18.57 -13.84
N ALA A 26 25.65 17.52 -13.16
CA ALA A 26 27.06 17.10 -13.20
C ALA A 26 27.53 16.70 -14.62
N ARG A 27 26.60 16.36 -15.51
CA ARG A 27 26.87 15.99 -16.91
C ARG A 27 26.63 17.13 -17.90
N GLY A 28 26.26 18.33 -17.43
CA GLY A 28 25.89 19.46 -18.29
C GLY A 28 24.64 19.20 -19.13
N ARG A 29 23.72 18.36 -18.64
CA ARG A 29 22.49 17.93 -19.33
C ARG A 29 21.20 18.45 -18.68
N GLU A 30 21.23 19.67 -18.17
CA GLU A 30 20.06 20.34 -17.58
C GLU A 30 18.98 20.67 -18.64
N ASP A 31 19.30 20.50 -19.93
CA ASP A 31 18.35 20.57 -21.05
C ASP A 31 17.29 19.45 -21.04
N LEU A 32 17.58 18.33 -20.38
CA LEU A 32 16.67 17.19 -20.34
C LEU A 32 15.60 17.35 -19.26
N ALA A 33 14.35 17.51 -19.70
CA ALA A 33 13.19 17.50 -18.82
C ALA A 33 12.83 16.07 -18.38
N PHE A 34 12.45 15.90 -17.12
CA PHE A 34 11.94 14.64 -16.58
C PHE A 34 10.97 14.89 -15.42
N ASP A 35 10.16 13.90 -15.11
CA ASP A 35 9.34 13.87 -13.90
C ASP A 35 9.40 12.50 -13.23
N VAL A 36 9.09 12.47 -11.93
CA VAL A 36 9.08 11.28 -11.10
C VAL A 36 7.70 11.13 -10.46
N ALA A 37 7.01 10.03 -10.80
CA ALA A 37 5.70 9.69 -10.26
C ALA A 37 5.79 8.44 -9.37
N SER A 38 4.85 8.31 -8.44
CA SER A 38 4.64 7.09 -7.65
C SER A 38 3.46 6.30 -8.22
N ASN A 39 3.59 4.98 -8.33
CA ASN A 39 2.49 4.12 -8.77
C ASN A 39 2.62 2.75 -8.09
N PRO A 40 2.28 2.69 -6.79
CA PRO A 40 2.45 1.49 -5.99
C PRO A 40 1.60 0.34 -6.54
N GLU A 41 2.10 -0.87 -6.38
CA GLU A 41 1.37 -2.09 -6.74
C GLU A 41 0.51 -2.60 -5.58
N PHE A 42 -0.57 -3.35 -5.85
CA PHE A 42 -1.43 -3.99 -4.83
C PHE A 42 -1.71 -5.46 -5.19
N LEU A 43 -0.72 -6.13 -5.78
CA LEU A 43 -0.83 -7.50 -6.26
C LEU A 43 -0.66 -8.48 -5.10
N LYS A 44 -1.37 -9.60 -5.14
CA LYS A 44 -1.18 -10.72 -4.21
C LYS A 44 -0.34 -11.80 -4.88
N GLU A 45 0.63 -12.35 -4.13
CA GLU A 45 1.36 -13.55 -4.54
C GLU A 45 0.34 -14.68 -4.84
N GLY A 46 0.54 -15.42 -5.94
CA GLY A 46 -0.39 -16.46 -6.41
C GLY A 46 -1.58 -15.99 -7.25
N SER A 47 -1.87 -14.68 -7.31
CA SER A 47 -2.93 -14.12 -8.19
C SER A 47 -2.50 -12.87 -8.97
N ALA A 48 -1.21 -12.58 -9.00
CA ALA A 48 -0.63 -11.35 -9.57
C ALA A 48 -1.05 -11.06 -11.02
N VAL A 49 -1.17 -12.07 -11.90
CA VAL A 49 -1.62 -11.85 -13.28
C VAL A 49 -3.06 -11.36 -13.33
N ALA A 50 -3.96 -11.99 -12.55
CA ALA A 50 -5.36 -11.60 -12.49
C ALA A 50 -5.52 -10.20 -11.86
N ASP A 51 -4.82 -9.94 -10.75
CA ASP A 51 -4.83 -8.64 -10.06
C ASP A 51 -4.28 -7.52 -10.95
N CYS A 52 -3.26 -7.80 -11.78
CA CYS A 52 -2.69 -6.83 -12.72
C CYS A 52 -3.66 -6.54 -13.89
N MET A 53 -4.33 -7.57 -14.41
CA MET A 53 -5.26 -7.43 -15.53
C MET A 53 -6.61 -6.82 -15.12
N LYS A 54 -7.01 -6.99 -13.86
CA LYS A 54 -8.29 -6.49 -13.31
C LYS A 54 -8.07 -5.90 -11.91
N PRO A 55 -7.36 -4.77 -11.79
CA PRO A 55 -7.13 -4.15 -10.49
C PRO A 55 -8.46 -3.61 -9.93
N ASP A 56 -8.60 -3.60 -8.60
CA ASP A 56 -9.72 -2.91 -7.95
C ASP A 56 -9.61 -1.38 -8.13
N ARG A 57 -8.37 -0.87 -8.05
CA ARG A 57 -7.98 0.54 -8.16
C ARG A 57 -6.53 0.66 -8.59
N ILE A 58 -6.18 1.78 -9.22
CA ILE A 58 -4.82 2.13 -9.65
C ILE A 58 -4.46 3.46 -8.99
N ILE A 59 -3.47 3.45 -8.09
CA ILE A 59 -3.02 4.67 -7.42
C ILE A 59 -1.90 5.31 -8.22
N VAL A 60 -2.02 6.60 -8.54
CA VAL A 60 -0.96 7.38 -9.19
C VAL A 60 -0.67 8.64 -8.37
N GLY A 61 0.57 8.77 -7.93
CA GLY A 61 1.10 9.94 -7.26
C GLY A 61 1.85 10.82 -8.25
N THR A 62 1.31 12.00 -8.58
CA THR A 62 2.00 13.01 -9.38
C THR A 62 1.42 14.40 -9.10
N SER A 63 2.21 15.44 -9.35
CA SER A 63 1.75 16.84 -9.36
C SER A 63 1.81 17.48 -10.75
N SER A 64 2.14 16.71 -11.79
CA SER A 64 2.25 17.17 -13.17
C SER A 64 1.05 16.68 -13.98
N GLU A 65 0.30 17.62 -14.55
CA GLU A 65 -0.84 17.34 -15.42
C GLU A 65 -0.42 16.52 -16.65
N ASP A 66 0.74 16.84 -17.24
CA ASP A 66 1.30 16.07 -18.36
C ASP A 66 1.60 14.61 -17.97
N THR A 67 2.18 14.41 -16.79
CA THR A 67 2.47 13.06 -16.28
C THR A 67 1.17 12.32 -15.97
N GLU A 68 0.17 12.98 -15.40
CA GLU A 68 -1.15 12.39 -15.20
C GLU A 68 -1.76 11.95 -16.53
N ALA A 69 -1.74 12.79 -17.56
CA ALA A 69 -2.29 12.49 -18.87
C ALA A 69 -1.63 11.25 -19.50
N VAL A 70 -0.30 11.16 -19.47
CA VAL A 70 0.43 9.98 -19.97
C VAL A 70 0.11 8.73 -19.16
N MET A 71 -0.02 8.84 -17.84
CA MET A 71 -0.38 7.69 -16.98
C MET A 71 -1.82 7.23 -17.26
N ARG A 72 -2.76 8.14 -17.50
CA ARG A 72 -4.14 7.83 -17.90
C ARG A 72 -4.19 7.11 -19.24
N GLU A 73 -3.41 7.55 -20.22
CA GLU A 73 -3.29 6.87 -21.51
C GLU A 73 -2.74 5.44 -21.33
N LEU A 74 -1.66 5.29 -20.57
CA LEU A 74 -1.04 3.99 -20.27
C LEU A 74 -2.06 3.01 -19.64
N TYR A 75 -2.90 3.48 -18.73
CA TYR A 75 -3.86 2.66 -18.01
C TYR A 75 -5.26 2.59 -18.63
N ALA A 76 -5.52 3.33 -19.72
CA ALA A 76 -6.82 3.36 -20.40
C ALA A 76 -7.39 1.96 -20.75
N PRO A 77 -6.58 0.97 -21.19
CA PRO A 77 -7.08 -0.38 -21.45
C PRO A 77 -7.70 -1.08 -20.23
N PHE A 78 -7.27 -0.72 -19.01
CA PHE A 78 -7.71 -1.32 -17.75
C PHE A 78 -8.92 -0.57 -17.12
N ASN A 79 -9.23 0.63 -17.61
CA ASN A 79 -10.27 1.52 -17.11
C ASN A 79 -11.53 1.60 -18.00
N ARG A 80 -11.67 0.73 -19.01
CA ARG A 80 -12.74 0.82 -20.03
C ARG A 80 -14.18 0.83 -19.48
N ASN A 81 -14.42 0.14 -18.37
CA ASN A 81 -15.77 -0.02 -17.82
C ASN A 81 -16.06 0.88 -16.63
N HIS A 82 -15.04 1.26 -15.85
CA HIS A 82 -15.15 2.08 -14.65
C HIS A 82 -13.84 2.85 -14.47
N GLU A 83 -13.92 4.12 -14.04
CA GLU A 83 -12.73 4.86 -13.63
C GLU A 83 -12.16 4.23 -12.35
N LYS A 84 -10.95 3.69 -12.45
CA LYS A 84 -10.24 3.02 -11.35
C LYS A 84 -8.98 3.76 -10.93
N MET A 85 -8.57 4.77 -11.70
CA MET A 85 -7.40 5.56 -11.37
C MET A 85 -7.75 6.60 -10.31
N ILE A 86 -6.99 6.58 -9.22
CA ILE A 86 -7.05 7.59 -8.17
C ILE A 86 -5.73 8.34 -8.21
N VAL A 87 -5.81 9.60 -8.60
CA VAL A 87 -4.65 10.50 -8.68
C VAL A 87 -4.54 11.30 -7.39
N MET A 88 -3.33 11.42 -6.86
CA MET A 88 -3.00 12.12 -5.62
C MET A 88 -1.57 12.66 -5.68
N ASP A 89 -1.11 13.34 -4.63
CA ASP A 89 0.29 13.73 -4.54
C ASP A 89 1.21 12.51 -4.32
N VAL A 90 2.50 12.68 -4.65
CA VAL A 90 3.50 11.61 -4.62
C VAL A 90 3.65 10.99 -3.23
N ARG A 91 3.67 11.81 -2.17
CA ARG A 91 3.86 11.32 -0.79
C ARG A 91 2.64 10.54 -0.34
N SER A 92 1.43 11.00 -0.65
CA SER A 92 0.20 10.29 -0.36
C SER A 92 0.13 8.93 -1.08
N ALA A 93 0.57 8.85 -2.33
CA ALA A 93 0.62 7.58 -3.05
C ALA A 93 1.62 6.59 -2.42
N GLU A 94 2.82 7.04 -2.06
CA GLU A 94 3.79 6.20 -1.34
C GLU A 94 3.23 5.72 0.02
N PHE A 95 2.58 6.62 0.76
CA PHE A 95 2.03 6.29 2.07
C PHE A 95 0.83 5.32 1.99
N THR A 96 -0.01 5.46 0.96
CA THR A 96 -1.19 4.62 0.73
C THR A 96 -0.81 3.13 0.67
N LYS A 97 0.33 2.79 0.08
CA LYS A 97 0.80 1.40 0.02
C LYS A 97 1.07 0.82 1.41
N TYR A 98 1.79 1.56 2.25
CA TYR A 98 2.05 1.13 3.62
C TYR A 98 0.78 1.06 4.46
N ALA A 99 -0.07 2.09 4.38
CA ALA A 99 -1.32 2.14 5.14
C ALA A 99 -2.24 0.95 4.79
N ALA A 100 -2.37 0.62 3.50
CA ALA A 100 -3.17 -0.52 3.07
C ALA A 100 -2.62 -1.85 3.62
N ASN A 101 -1.32 -2.12 3.45
CA ASN A 101 -0.71 -3.36 3.95
C ASN A 101 -0.78 -3.47 5.48
N CYS A 102 -0.56 -2.36 6.20
CA CYS A 102 -0.66 -2.34 7.66
C CYS A 102 -2.10 -2.56 8.14
N MET A 103 -3.11 -2.00 7.45
CA MET A 103 -4.51 -2.24 7.77
C MET A 103 -4.87 -3.72 7.60
N LEU A 104 -4.43 -4.35 6.50
CA LEU A 104 -4.68 -5.79 6.28
C LEU A 104 -4.01 -6.66 7.34
N ALA A 105 -2.76 -6.35 7.71
CA ALA A 105 -2.06 -7.02 8.81
C ALA A 105 -2.80 -6.84 10.15
N THR A 106 -3.27 -5.62 10.43
CA THR A 106 -4.03 -5.29 11.64
C THR A 106 -5.32 -6.11 11.74
N LYS A 107 -6.08 -6.26 10.63
CA LYS A 107 -7.31 -7.08 10.63
C LYS A 107 -7.02 -8.55 10.98
N ILE A 108 -5.90 -9.10 10.49
CA ILE A 108 -5.49 -10.47 10.80
C ILE A 108 -5.09 -10.58 12.27
N SER A 109 -4.20 -9.72 12.76
CA SER A 109 -3.75 -9.76 14.16
C SER A 109 -4.90 -9.58 15.14
N PHE A 110 -5.82 -8.65 14.85
CA PHE A 110 -7.02 -8.45 15.65
C PHE A 110 -7.88 -9.73 15.71
N MET A 111 -8.10 -10.41 14.58
CA MET A 111 -8.88 -11.65 14.58
C MET A 111 -8.18 -12.80 15.29
N ASN A 112 -6.85 -12.87 15.25
CA ASN A 112 -6.09 -13.86 16.02
C ASN A 112 -6.23 -13.63 17.53
N GLU A 113 -6.16 -12.37 17.97
CA GLU A 113 -6.39 -12.00 19.37
C GLU A 113 -7.82 -12.39 19.81
N MET A 114 -8.81 -12.09 18.98
CA MET A 114 -10.20 -12.48 19.24
C MET A 114 -10.39 -14.01 19.25
N ALA A 115 -9.67 -14.76 18.42
CA ALA A 115 -9.71 -16.22 18.43
C ALA A 115 -9.20 -16.79 19.75
N ASN A 116 -8.04 -16.32 20.22
CA ASN A 116 -7.47 -16.74 21.49
C ASN A 116 -8.39 -16.40 22.67
N LEU A 117 -9.05 -15.23 22.63
CA LEU A 117 -10.03 -14.85 23.63
C LEU A 117 -11.30 -15.70 23.56
N ALA A 118 -11.78 -16.01 22.35
CA ALA A 118 -12.96 -16.85 22.14
C ALA A 118 -12.77 -18.26 22.73
N GLU A 119 -11.57 -18.84 22.62
CA GLU A 119 -11.24 -20.12 23.26
C GLU A 119 -11.42 -20.08 24.78
N GLN A 120 -10.97 -19.00 25.43
CA GLN A 120 -11.10 -18.83 26.89
C GLN A 120 -12.56 -18.59 27.32
N LEU A 121 -13.36 -17.97 26.45
CA LEU A 121 -14.76 -17.66 26.70
C LEU A 121 -15.72 -18.77 26.28
N GLY A 122 -15.24 -19.84 25.62
CA GLY A 122 -16.07 -20.90 25.06
C GLY A 122 -16.94 -20.44 23.88
N ALA A 123 -16.49 -19.43 23.13
CA ALA A 123 -17.18 -18.90 21.95
C ALA A 123 -16.58 -19.47 20.65
N ASP A 124 -17.39 -19.58 19.61
CA ASP A 124 -16.94 -19.96 18.26
C ASP A 124 -16.50 -18.72 17.47
N ILE A 125 -15.20 -18.63 17.17
CA ILE A 125 -14.64 -17.50 16.42
C ILE A 125 -15.17 -17.39 14.99
N GLU A 126 -15.58 -18.49 14.35
CA GLU A 126 -16.15 -18.45 13.01
C GLU A 126 -17.55 -17.84 13.02
N GLU A 127 -18.34 -18.08 14.06
CA GLU A 127 -19.63 -17.41 14.26
C GLU A 127 -19.44 -15.92 14.55
N VAL A 128 -18.44 -15.55 15.37
CA VAL A 128 -18.07 -14.14 15.60
C VAL A 128 -17.66 -13.46 14.29
N ARG A 129 -16.81 -14.12 13.49
CA ARG A 129 -16.35 -13.62 12.18
C ARG A 129 -17.54 -13.38 11.24
N LYS A 130 -18.49 -14.31 11.17
CA LYS A 130 -19.72 -14.14 10.36
C LYS A 130 -20.55 -12.94 10.85
N GLY A 131 -20.68 -12.81 12.18
CA GLY A 131 -21.39 -11.71 12.82
C GLY A 131 -20.80 -10.35 12.45
N ILE A 132 -19.52 -10.12 12.77
CA ILE A 132 -18.88 -8.82 12.49
C ILE A 132 -18.68 -8.55 11.00
N GLY A 133 -18.40 -9.59 10.20
CA GLY A 133 -18.15 -9.48 8.77
C GLY A 133 -19.40 -9.09 7.96
N SER A 134 -20.59 -9.34 8.52
CA SER A 134 -21.87 -8.94 7.92
C SER A 134 -22.08 -7.42 7.91
N ASP A 135 -21.35 -6.69 8.75
CA ASP A 135 -21.33 -5.24 8.71
C ASP A 135 -20.49 -4.75 7.51
N PRO A 136 -21.07 -4.04 6.54
CA PRO A 136 -20.36 -3.58 5.35
C PRO A 136 -19.23 -2.59 5.66
N ARG A 137 -19.20 -1.99 6.86
CA ARG A 137 -18.09 -1.14 7.32
C ARG A 137 -16.83 -1.94 7.65
N ILE A 138 -16.97 -3.24 7.97
CA ILE A 138 -15.87 -4.17 8.29
C ILE A 138 -15.58 -5.08 7.09
N GLY A 139 -16.64 -5.70 6.56
CA GLY A 139 -16.60 -6.65 5.45
C GLY A 139 -15.92 -7.99 5.80
N TYR A 140 -16.15 -8.99 4.93
CA TYR A 140 -15.69 -10.37 5.16
C TYR A 140 -14.22 -10.64 4.84
N HIS A 141 -13.53 -9.73 4.16
CA HIS A 141 -12.17 -9.96 3.68
C HIS A 141 -11.13 -9.71 4.79
N PHE A 142 -10.10 -10.56 4.84
CA PHE A 142 -8.95 -10.43 5.76
C PHE A 142 -9.32 -10.48 7.26
N ILE A 143 -10.40 -11.17 7.61
CA ILE A 143 -10.80 -11.40 9.02
C ILE A 143 -10.80 -12.89 9.38
N TYR A 144 -9.94 -13.70 8.75
CA TYR A 144 -9.82 -15.12 9.06
C TYR A 144 -8.71 -15.30 10.11
N PRO A 145 -9.00 -15.85 11.29
CA PRO A 145 -7.97 -16.17 12.27
C PRO A 145 -7.09 -17.35 11.79
N GLY A 146 -5.88 -17.45 12.30
CA GLY A 146 -4.94 -18.52 11.97
C GLY A 146 -3.61 -18.38 12.69
N LEU A 147 -2.55 -18.97 12.13
CA LEU A 147 -1.20 -18.98 12.70
C LEU A 147 -0.44 -17.63 12.58
N GLY A 148 -1.16 -16.52 12.36
CA GLY A 148 -0.57 -15.22 12.04
C GLY A 148 -0.50 -14.92 10.54
N TYR A 149 -0.02 -13.72 10.21
CA TYR A 149 0.27 -13.33 8.83
C TYR A 149 1.73 -13.61 8.47
N GLY A 150 1.99 -13.96 7.21
CA GLY A 150 3.33 -14.24 6.70
C GLY A 150 3.59 -13.58 5.34
N GLY A 151 4.49 -14.17 4.56
CA GLY A 151 4.84 -13.71 3.23
C GLY A 151 5.87 -12.56 3.22
N SER A 152 6.28 -12.17 2.02
CA SER A 152 7.34 -11.19 1.82
C SER A 152 6.90 -9.74 2.12
N CYS A 153 5.60 -9.46 2.06
CA CYS A 153 5.06 -8.09 2.08
C CYS A 153 4.67 -7.56 3.47
N PHE A 154 3.81 -8.24 4.23
CA PHE A 154 3.28 -7.64 5.46
C PHE A 154 4.35 -7.43 6.55
N PRO A 155 5.18 -8.44 6.92
CA PRO A 155 6.18 -8.23 7.96
C PRO A 155 7.23 -7.17 7.60
N LYS A 156 7.61 -7.04 6.31
CA LYS A 156 8.57 -6.01 5.90
C LYS A 156 7.94 -4.62 5.94
N ASP A 157 6.69 -4.48 5.51
CA ASP A 157 6.04 -3.17 5.35
C ASP A 157 5.59 -2.60 6.69
N VAL A 158 5.06 -3.45 7.59
CA VAL A 158 4.72 -3.05 8.97
C VAL A 158 5.97 -2.52 9.69
N ARG A 159 7.07 -3.29 9.68
CA ARG A 159 8.34 -2.88 10.27
C ARG A 159 8.92 -1.61 9.65
N ALA A 160 8.87 -1.49 8.33
CA ALA A 160 9.34 -0.29 7.64
C ALA A 160 8.52 0.94 8.03
N LEU A 161 7.19 0.80 8.20
CA LEU A 161 6.36 1.92 8.64
C LEU A 161 6.59 2.28 10.11
N ILE A 162 6.78 1.31 11.01
CA ILE A 162 7.18 1.55 12.41
C ILE A 162 8.49 2.35 12.45
N LYS A 163 9.51 1.94 11.71
CA LYS A 163 10.79 2.68 11.62
C LYS A 163 10.61 4.09 11.04
N THR A 164 9.72 4.25 10.07
CA THR A 164 9.41 5.58 9.49
C THR A 164 8.77 6.47 10.55
N ALA A 165 7.83 5.95 11.34
CA ALA A 165 7.21 6.65 12.46
C ALA A 165 8.22 7.05 13.55
N GLU A 166 9.11 6.14 13.94
CA GLU A 166 10.21 6.43 14.88
C GLU A 166 11.10 7.58 14.39
N GLY A 167 11.42 7.60 13.09
CA GLY A 167 12.21 8.66 12.46
C GLY A 167 11.59 10.06 12.56
N VAL A 168 10.27 10.14 12.71
CA VAL A 168 9.53 11.40 12.95
C VAL A 168 9.06 11.55 14.41
N LYS A 169 9.60 10.74 15.32
CA LYS A 169 9.26 10.72 16.77
C LYS A 169 7.77 10.46 17.04
N PHE A 170 7.11 9.70 16.16
CA PHE A 170 5.74 9.25 16.35
C PHE A 170 5.73 7.84 16.93
N ASP A 171 4.96 7.61 17.99
CA ASP A 171 4.80 6.29 18.60
C ASP A 171 3.60 5.54 17.99
N ALA A 172 3.91 4.65 17.04
CA ALA A 172 2.92 3.84 16.33
C ALA A 172 2.46 2.62 17.16
N LYS A 173 1.86 2.86 18.33
CA LYS A 173 1.45 1.82 19.31
C LYS A 173 0.68 0.65 18.69
N LEU A 174 -0.31 0.95 17.85
CA LEU A 174 -1.10 -0.08 17.19
C LEU A 174 -0.24 -0.96 16.27
N LEU A 175 0.65 -0.37 15.48
CA LEU A 175 1.48 -1.14 14.56
C LEU A 175 2.49 -2.02 15.30
N ARG A 176 3.02 -1.56 16.43
CA ARG A 176 3.87 -2.39 17.31
C ARG A 176 3.11 -3.58 17.85
N ALA A 177 1.91 -3.36 18.38
CA ALA A 177 1.04 -4.45 18.87
C ALA A 177 0.64 -5.44 17.77
N VAL A 178 0.56 -4.99 16.52
CA VAL A 178 0.30 -5.87 15.36
C VAL A 178 1.52 -6.69 14.95
N GLU A 179 2.74 -6.18 15.20
CA GLU A 179 4.01 -6.85 14.90
C GLU A 179 4.36 -7.95 15.93
N GLU A 180 3.99 -7.75 17.19
CA GLU A 180 4.20 -8.67 18.33
C GLU A 180 3.43 -9.99 18.19
#